data_AF-A0A3G1LX88-F1
#
_entry.id   AF-A0A3G1LX88-F1
#
_cell.length_a   1.000
_cell.length_b   1.000
_cell.length_c   1.000
_cell.angle_alpha   90.00
_cell.angle_beta   90.00
_cell.angle_gamma   90.00
#
_symmetry.space_group_name_H-M   'P 1'
#
loop_
_entity.id
_entity.type
_entity.pdbx_description
1 polymer ?
#
loop_
_entity_poly.entity_id
_entity_poly.type
_entity_poly.pdbx_seq_one_letter_code
_entity_poly.pdbx_strand_id
1 'polypeptide(L)'
;MKKSNDNNALARSQRELFVGIRDFIVFKFKRMVVFNGVRDFTKMRFLSIELEKCENVKDLEKLCHTIYNQGTKHIFMMRVLFLFFDYFCKHLKVKRLRLLNEEMLVNFLFELAKQRKINSMAKYVMYIRQFFDYLDRTKHYEFYFSLKNIAFAKHKDNLPKHLNSKDLKSFIYTLINYKTRSSYEKRNKCILLLIILGGLRKSEVFNLELRNIVLEKEHYILLIKGKNNKERKAFIKREMLEKSLDEWVG
;
A
#
# COMPACT_ATOMS: atom_id res chain seq x y z
N MET A 1 -4.68 -37.56 -5.16
CA MET A 1 -4.20 -36.21 -5.51
C MET A 1 -4.60 -35.89 -6.94
N LYS A 2 -5.77 -35.26 -7.15
CA LYS A 2 -6.21 -34.80 -8.47
C LYS A 2 -5.51 -33.49 -8.79
N LYS A 3 -4.63 -33.47 -9.79
CA LYS A 3 -4.31 -32.24 -10.53
C LYS A 3 -5.62 -31.75 -11.16
N SER A 4 -6.22 -30.70 -10.62
CA SER A 4 -7.33 -30.02 -11.30
C SER A 4 -6.74 -29.27 -12.50
N ASN A 5 -6.72 -29.94 -13.64
CA ASN A 5 -6.62 -29.28 -14.95
C ASN A 5 -7.88 -28.43 -15.14
N ASP A 6 -7.88 -27.20 -14.62
CA ASP A 6 -8.78 -26.15 -15.09
C ASP A 6 -8.25 -25.60 -16.43
N ASN A 7 -8.15 -26.47 -17.44
CA ASN A 7 -7.96 -26.05 -18.83
C ASN A 7 -9.33 -25.75 -19.45
N ASN A 8 -10.09 -24.83 -18.86
CA ASN A 8 -11.11 -24.12 -19.63
C ASN A 8 -10.36 -23.07 -20.44
N ALA A 9 -10.16 -23.32 -21.74
CA ALA A 9 -9.57 -22.35 -22.64
C ALA A 9 -10.34 -21.04 -22.53
N LEU A 10 -9.68 -19.99 -22.01
CA LEU A 10 -10.30 -18.68 -21.79
C LEU A 10 -10.97 -18.20 -23.09
N ALA A 11 -12.19 -17.68 -23.00
CA ALA A 11 -12.84 -17.05 -24.15
C ALA A 11 -11.99 -15.87 -24.67
N ARG A 12 -12.20 -15.47 -25.93
CA ARG A 12 -11.42 -14.37 -26.55
C ARG A 12 -11.38 -13.11 -25.68
N SER A 13 -12.53 -12.65 -25.21
CA SER A 13 -12.64 -11.46 -24.35
C SER A 13 -11.95 -11.62 -22.99
N GLN A 14 -11.97 -12.83 -22.43
CA GLN A 14 -11.25 -13.13 -21.18
C GLN A 14 -9.73 -13.10 -21.40
N ARG A 15 -9.24 -13.60 -22.54
CA ARG A 15 -7.83 -13.46 -22.93
C ARG A 15 -7.42 -12.00 -23.14
N GLU A 16 -8.26 -11.23 -23.83
CA GLU A 16 -8.06 -9.78 -24.01
C GLU A 16 -7.98 -9.06 -22.65
N LEU A 17 -8.84 -9.42 -21.68
CA LEU A 17 -8.83 -8.85 -20.33
C LEU A 17 -7.57 -9.24 -19.55
N PHE A 18 -7.19 -10.52 -19.59
CA PHE A 18 -5.97 -10.99 -18.93
C PHE A 18 -4.73 -10.26 -19.46
N VAL A 19 -4.56 -10.21 -20.78
CA VAL A 19 -3.44 -9.53 -21.43
C VAL A 19 -3.44 -8.04 -21.04
N GLY A 20 -4.60 -7.39 -21.07
CA GLY A 20 -4.74 -6.01 -20.62
C GLY A 20 -4.27 -5.81 -19.18
N ILE A 21 -4.74 -6.66 -18.25
CA ILE A 21 -4.36 -6.59 -16.82
C ILE A 21 -2.85 -6.78 -16.65
N ARG A 22 -2.26 -7.78 -17.31
CA ARG A 22 -0.81 -8.05 -17.27
C ARG A 22 -0.03 -6.84 -17.78
N ASP A 23 -0.35 -6.35 -18.97
CA ASP A 23 0.36 -5.23 -19.60
C ASP A 23 0.25 -3.95 -18.73
N PHE A 24 -0.92 -3.71 -18.13
CA PHE A 24 -1.11 -2.60 -17.18
C PHE A 24 -0.28 -2.75 -15.90
N ILE A 25 -0.21 -3.95 -15.33
CA ILE A 25 0.61 -4.21 -14.14
C ILE A 25 2.09 -4.02 -14.47
N VAL A 26 2.56 -4.51 -15.61
CA VAL A 26 3.95 -4.28 -16.09
C VAL A 26 4.23 -2.79 -16.24
N PHE A 27 3.32 -2.05 -16.89
CA PHE A 27 3.42 -0.61 -17.05
C PHE A 27 3.51 0.13 -15.70
N LYS A 28 2.64 -0.23 -14.75
CA LYS A 28 2.65 0.37 -13.42
C LYS A 28 3.91 0.00 -12.65
N PHE A 29 4.35 -1.26 -12.72
CA PHE A 29 5.58 -1.72 -12.10
C PHE A 29 6.77 -0.88 -12.58
N LYS A 30 6.98 -0.75 -13.89
CA LYS A 30 8.07 0.04 -14.47
C LYS A 30 8.06 1.52 -14.05
N ARG A 31 6.88 2.11 -13.82
CA ARG A 31 6.74 3.53 -13.45
C ARG A 31 6.67 3.83 -11.95
N MET A 32 6.24 2.86 -11.14
CA MET A 32 5.92 3.06 -9.72
C MET A 32 6.93 2.40 -8.77
N VAL A 33 7.94 1.70 -9.27
CA VAL A 33 9.04 1.22 -8.42
C VAL A 33 9.79 2.44 -7.88
N VAL A 34 9.47 2.79 -6.64
CA VAL A 34 10.22 3.75 -5.85
C VAL A 34 11.45 3.01 -5.33
N PHE A 35 12.62 3.33 -5.87
CA PHE A 35 13.90 2.69 -5.52
C PHE A 35 14.12 2.60 -4.00
N ASN A 36 13.67 3.61 -3.24
CA ASN A 36 13.92 3.71 -1.80
C ASN A 36 13.21 2.65 -0.93
N GLY A 37 12.26 1.90 -1.48
CA GLY A 37 11.52 0.86 -0.73
C GLY A 37 11.84 -0.58 -1.13
N VAL A 38 12.66 -0.77 -2.16
CA VAL A 38 12.98 -2.09 -2.72
C VAL A 38 14.06 -2.78 -1.87
N ARG A 39 13.79 -4.02 -1.47
CA ARG A 39 14.75 -4.83 -0.69
C ARG A 39 15.88 -5.40 -1.54
N ASP A 40 15.55 -5.87 -2.75
CA ASP A 40 16.48 -6.56 -3.64
C ASP A 40 16.20 -6.16 -5.10
N PHE A 41 17.13 -5.38 -5.67
CA PHE A 41 17.01 -4.87 -7.04
C PHE A 41 17.19 -5.97 -8.09
N THR A 42 18.06 -6.95 -7.84
CA THR A 42 18.30 -8.07 -8.77
C THR A 42 17.07 -8.94 -8.88
N LYS A 43 16.46 -9.27 -7.74
CA LYS A 43 15.19 -10.01 -7.69
C LYS A 43 14.05 -9.23 -8.33
N MET A 44 13.99 -7.91 -8.14
CA MET A 44 12.99 -7.07 -8.81
C MET A 44 13.14 -7.05 -10.33
N ARG A 45 14.38 -7.06 -10.84
CA ARG A 45 14.65 -7.19 -12.28
C ARG A 45 14.15 -8.53 -12.82
N PHE A 46 14.43 -9.62 -12.12
CA PHE A 46 13.91 -10.95 -12.49
C PHE A 46 12.37 -10.98 -12.49
N LEU A 47 11.74 -10.46 -11.43
CA LEU A 47 10.27 -10.38 -11.34
C LEU A 47 9.65 -9.54 -12.46
N SER A 48 10.34 -8.50 -12.94
CA SER A 48 9.88 -7.72 -14.10
C SER A 48 9.78 -8.57 -15.36
N ILE A 49 10.76 -9.45 -15.59
CA ILE A 49 10.79 -10.35 -16.76
C ILE A 49 9.68 -11.41 -16.64
N GLU A 50 9.51 -11.97 -15.44
CA GLU A 50 8.46 -12.96 -15.15
C GLU A 50 7.05 -12.38 -15.32
N LEU A 51 6.83 -11.11 -14.94
CA LEU A 51 5.54 -10.43 -15.17
C LEU A 51 5.19 -10.34 -16.66
N GLU A 52 6.17 -10.04 -17.52
CA GLU A 52 5.96 -9.92 -18.97
C GLU A 52 5.64 -11.26 -19.63
N LYS A 53 6.28 -12.34 -19.14
CA LYS A 53 6.10 -13.70 -19.64
C LYS A 53 4.89 -14.44 -19.03
N CYS A 54 4.21 -13.85 -18.05
CA CYS A 54 3.13 -14.54 -17.36
C CYS A 54 1.94 -14.84 -18.29
N GLU A 55 1.47 -16.09 -18.26
CA GLU A 55 0.43 -16.59 -19.17
C GLU A 55 -0.92 -16.86 -18.48
N ASN A 56 -0.97 -16.81 -17.14
CA ASN A 56 -2.20 -17.06 -16.40
C ASN A 56 -2.40 -16.10 -15.22
N VAL A 57 -3.67 -15.83 -14.91
CA VAL A 57 -4.06 -14.84 -13.90
C VAL A 57 -3.65 -15.22 -12.48
N LYS A 58 -3.66 -16.52 -12.14
CA LYS A 58 -3.34 -17.00 -10.80
C LYS A 58 -1.86 -16.79 -10.48
N ASP A 59 -0.98 -17.06 -11.44
CA ASP A 59 0.45 -16.84 -11.28
C ASP A 59 0.81 -15.35 -11.34
N LEU A 60 0.10 -14.56 -12.15
CA LEU A 60 0.23 -13.10 -12.14
C LEU A 60 -0.11 -12.51 -10.76
N GLU A 61 -1.17 -12.99 -10.11
CA GLU A 61 -1.54 -12.59 -8.75
C GLU A 61 -0.46 -12.98 -7.72
N LYS A 62 0.11 -14.20 -7.83
CA LYS A 62 1.23 -14.64 -6.98
C LYS A 62 2.48 -13.78 -7.18
N LEU A 63 2.83 -13.44 -8.42
CA LEU A 63 3.95 -12.55 -8.73
C LEU A 63 3.75 -11.17 -8.09
N CYS A 64 2.54 -10.61 -8.18
CA CYS A 64 2.19 -9.36 -7.51
C CYS A 64 2.38 -9.44 -5.99
N HIS A 65 2.02 -10.56 -5.37
CA HIS A 65 2.25 -10.77 -3.94
C HIS A 65 3.75 -10.84 -3.58
N THR A 66 4.56 -11.48 -4.41
CA THR A 66 6.02 -11.51 -4.25
C THR A 66 6.62 -10.10 -4.37
N ILE A 67 6.18 -9.31 -5.34
CA ILE A 67 6.60 -7.91 -5.54
C ILE A 67 6.19 -7.03 -4.35
N TYR A 68 5.00 -7.23 -3.80
CA TYR A 68 4.55 -6.56 -2.57
C TYR A 68 5.50 -6.83 -1.39
N ASN A 69 5.98 -8.07 -1.26
CA ASN A 69 6.92 -8.47 -0.22
C ASN A 69 8.32 -7.89 -0.43
N GLN A 70 8.70 -7.57 -1.66
CA GLN A 70 9.93 -6.84 -1.98
C GLN A 70 9.86 -5.33 -1.71
N GLY A 71 8.70 -4.82 -1.29
CA GLY A 71 8.54 -3.44 -0.84
C GLY A 71 7.71 -2.53 -1.76
N THR A 72 7.30 -3.03 -2.93
CA THR A 72 6.40 -2.29 -3.83
C THR A 72 4.95 -2.42 -3.36
N LYS A 73 4.62 -1.74 -2.26
CA LYS A 73 3.34 -1.91 -1.55
C LYS A 73 2.11 -1.52 -2.39
N HIS A 74 2.26 -0.61 -3.34
CA HIS A 74 1.17 -0.14 -4.20
C HIS A 74 0.57 -1.24 -5.09
N ILE A 75 1.33 -2.29 -5.42
CA ILE A 75 0.83 -3.37 -6.28
C ILE A 75 -0.35 -4.13 -5.65
N PHE A 76 -0.41 -4.17 -4.31
CA PHE A 76 -1.51 -4.82 -3.59
C PHE A 76 -2.86 -4.14 -3.86
N MET A 77 -2.87 -2.85 -4.16
CA MET A 77 -4.10 -2.11 -4.44
C MET A 77 -4.69 -2.45 -5.82
N MET A 78 -3.89 -3.01 -6.73
CA MET A 78 -4.35 -3.52 -8.03
C MET A 78 -5.07 -4.87 -7.91
N ARG A 79 -5.21 -5.43 -6.69
CA ARG A 79 -5.97 -6.65 -6.41
C ARG A 79 -7.39 -6.62 -6.99
N VAL A 80 -8.00 -5.44 -7.07
CA VAL A 80 -9.32 -5.25 -7.69
C VAL A 80 -9.39 -5.77 -9.12
N LEU A 81 -8.29 -5.73 -9.89
CA LEU A 81 -8.26 -6.22 -11.27
C LEU A 81 -8.41 -7.73 -11.35
N PHE A 82 -7.83 -8.47 -10.39
CA PHE A 82 -8.00 -9.92 -10.29
C PHE A 82 -9.43 -10.28 -9.84
N LEU A 83 -10.00 -9.50 -8.92
CA LEU A 83 -11.40 -9.66 -8.52
C LEU A 83 -12.34 -9.38 -9.70
N PHE A 84 -12.05 -8.35 -10.49
CA PHE A 84 -12.80 -8.03 -11.69
C PHE A 84 -12.66 -9.13 -12.74
N PHE A 85 -11.47 -9.69 -12.94
CA PHE A 85 -11.26 -10.82 -13.84
C PHE A 85 -12.11 -12.04 -13.46
N ASP A 86 -12.13 -12.42 -12.17
CA ASP A 86 -12.95 -13.53 -11.67
C ASP A 86 -14.44 -13.25 -11.87
N TYR A 87 -14.90 -12.04 -11.54
CA TYR A 87 -16.27 -11.61 -11.78
C TYR A 87 -16.64 -11.64 -13.27
N PHE A 88 -15.75 -11.13 -14.13
CA PHE A 88 -15.93 -11.10 -15.58
C PHE A 88 -16.08 -12.51 -16.14
N CYS A 89 -15.22 -13.45 -15.73
CA CYS A 89 -15.28 -14.83 -16.18
C CYS A 89 -16.56 -15.55 -15.73
N LYS A 90 -17.08 -15.25 -14.53
CA LYS A 90 -18.26 -15.92 -13.96
C LYS A 90 -19.59 -15.34 -14.44
N HIS A 91 -19.66 -14.01 -14.60
CA HIS A 91 -20.93 -13.32 -14.76
C HIS A 91 -21.10 -12.61 -16.10
N LEU A 92 -20.00 -12.30 -16.80
CA LEU A 92 -20.05 -11.48 -18.01
C LEU A 92 -19.82 -12.31 -19.27
N LYS A 93 -20.77 -12.26 -20.21
CA LYS A 93 -20.72 -12.99 -21.49
C LYS A 93 -20.59 -12.02 -22.66
N VAL A 94 -19.41 -11.41 -22.81
CA VAL A 94 -19.10 -10.54 -23.95
C VAL A 94 -18.15 -11.22 -24.93
N LYS A 95 -18.38 -11.04 -26.24
CA LYS A 95 -17.57 -11.67 -27.29
C LYS A 95 -16.17 -11.04 -27.42
N ARG A 96 -16.08 -9.72 -27.22
CA ARG A 96 -14.85 -8.93 -27.24
C ARG A 96 -14.85 -8.00 -26.03
N LEU A 97 -13.68 -7.73 -25.47
CA LEU A 97 -13.56 -6.88 -24.29
C LEU A 97 -14.05 -5.45 -24.55
N ARG A 98 -13.81 -4.90 -25.74
CA ARG A 98 -14.31 -3.58 -26.16
C ARG A 98 -15.84 -3.40 -26.13
N LEU A 99 -16.59 -4.50 -26.01
CA LEU A 99 -18.06 -4.46 -25.88
C LEU A 99 -18.53 -4.39 -24.43
N LEU A 100 -17.61 -4.40 -23.48
CA LEU A 100 -17.92 -4.09 -22.08
C LEU A 100 -18.47 -2.66 -22.01
N ASN A 101 -19.54 -2.47 -21.26
CA ASN A 101 -20.09 -1.14 -20.98
C ASN A 101 -19.86 -0.74 -19.51
N GLU A 102 -20.09 0.53 -19.22
CA GLU A 102 -19.85 1.09 -17.87
C GLU A 102 -20.79 0.48 -16.82
N GLU A 103 -22.03 0.14 -17.19
CA GLU A 103 -23.03 -0.46 -16.29
C GLU A 103 -22.57 -1.80 -15.72
N MET A 104 -21.99 -2.67 -16.56
CA MET A 104 -21.44 -3.96 -16.13
C MET A 104 -20.34 -3.80 -15.07
N LEU A 105 -19.52 -2.75 -15.21
CA LEU A 105 -18.45 -2.43 -14.27
C LEU A 105 -18.99 -1.83 -12.96
N VAL A 106 -20.02 -0.99 -13.07
CA VAL A 106 -20.75 -0.44 -11.91
C VAL A 106 -21.39 -1.57 -11.10
N ASN A 107 -22.02 -2.56 -11.76
CA ASN A 107 -22.60 -3.74 -11.09
C ASN A 107 -21.55 -4.56 -10.32
N PHE A 108 -20.40 -4.82 -10.93
CA PHE A 108 -19.26 -5.44 -10.23
C PHE A 108 -18.88 -4.66 -8.96
N LEU A 109 -18.75 -3.34 -9.07
CA LEU A 109 -18.33 -2.49 -7.96
C LEU A 109 -19.39 -2.41 -6.85
N PHE A 110 -20.68 -2.45 -7.17
CA PHE A 110 -21.76 -2.54 -6.19
C PHE A 110 -21.75 -3.87 -5.42
N GLU A 111 -21.59 -5.00 -6.11
CA GLU A 111 -21.46 -6.30 -5.44
C GLU A 111 -20.25 -6.33 -4.51
N LEU A 112 -19.11 -5.78 -4.97
CA LEU A 112 -17.90 -5.71 -4.16
C LEU A 112 -18.06 -4.79 -2.95
N ALA A 113 -18.85 -3.72 -3.06
CA ALA A 113 -19.09 -2.77 -1.97
C ALA A 113 -19.85 -3.40 -0.79
N LYS A 114 -20.69 -4.41 -1.03
CA LYS A 114 -21.43 -5.13 0.04
C LYS A 114 -20.49 -5.79 1.07
N GLN A 115 -19.26 -6.11 0.67
CA GLN A 115 -18.30 -6.87 1.49
C GLN A 115 -17.04 -6.07 1.85
N ARG A 116 -16.95 -4.79 1.44
CA ARG A 116 -15.72 -4.00 1.55
C ARG A 116 -15.99 -2.64 2.20
N LYS A 117 -14.97 -2.15 2.92
CA LYS A 117 -14.99 -0.80 3.49
C LYS A 117 -14.96 0.25 2.38
N ILE A 118 -15.66 1.36 2.59
CA ILE A 118 -15.75 2.52 1.67
C ILE A 118 -14.36 3.01 1.22
N ASN A 119 -13.41 3.15 2.15
CA ASN A 119 -12.02 3.54 1.85
C ASN A 119 -11.31 2.60 0.86
N SER A 120 -11.59 1.30 0.96
CA SER A 120 -11.04 0.32 0.02
C SER A 120 -11.71 0.47 -1.34
N MET A 121 -13.02 0.72 -1.36
CA MET A 121 -13.79 0.90 -2.59
C MET A 121 -13.38 2.14 -3.38
N ALA A 122 -13.10 3.27 -2.72
CA ALA A 122 -12.58 4.46 -3.39
C ALA A 122 -11.25 4.18 -4.14
N LYS A 123 -10.34 3.40 -3.51
CA LYS A 123 -9.09 2.98 -4.15
C LYS A 123 -9.35 2.01 -5.30
N TYR A 124 -10.29 1.08 -5.13
CA TYR A 124 -10.66 0.12 -6.17
C TYR A 124 -11.21 0.81 -7.42
N VAL A 125 -12.12 1.78 -7.26
CA VAL A 125 -12.62 2.61 -8.37
C VAL A 125 -11.48 3.36 -9.05
N MET A 126 -10.57 3.95 -8.28
CA MET A 126 -9.40 4.64 -8.84
C MET A 126 -8.55 3.71 -9.72
N TYR A 127 -8.25 2.49 -9.26
CA TYR A 127 -7.41 1.55 -10.03
C TYR A 127 -8.14 0.95 -11.24
N ILE A 128 -9.44 0.71 -11.12
CA ILE A 128 -10.28 0.30 -12.25
C ILE A 128 -10.30 1.40 -13.32
N ARG A 129 -10.54 2.66 -12.94
CA ARG A 129 -10.51 3.79 -13.89
C ARG A 129 -9.15 3.89 -14.59
N GLN A 130 -8.05 3.87 -13.82
CA GLN A 130 -6.70 3.92 -14.38
C GLN A 130 -6.40 2.76 -15.32
N PHE A 131 -6.97 1.58 -15.07
CA PHE A 131 -6.82 0.42 -15.94
C PHE A 131 -7.54 0.62 -17.28
N PHE A 132 -8.80 1.06 -17.27
CA PHE A 132 -9.53 1.33 -18.50
C PHE A 132 -8.98 2.53 -19.28
N ASP A 133 -8.56 3.60 -18.59
CA ASP A 133 -7.83 4.72 -19.20
C ASP A 133 -6.53 4.25 -19.90
N TYR A 134 -5.85 3.26 -19.32
CA TYR A 134 -4.66 2.67 -19.93
C TYR A 134 -5.01 1.88 -21.20
N LEU A 135 -6.09 1.11 -21.19
CA LEU A 135 -6.55 0.38 -22.38
C LEU A 135 -6.98 1.35 -23.50
N ASP A 136 -7.66 2.43 -23.16
CA ASP A 136 -8.04 3.46 -24.15
C ASP A 136 -6.82 4.08 -24.82
N ARG A 137 -5.78 4.41 -24.04
CA ARG A 137 -4.55 5.03 -24.57
C ARG A 137 -3.66 4.07 -25.35
N THR A 138 -3.59 2.79 -24.96
CA THR A 138 -2.60 1.85 -25.51
C THR A 138 -3.18 0.85 -26.51
N LYS A 139 -4.49 0.60 -26.46
CA LYS A 139 -5.18 -0.36 -27.32
C LYS A 139 -6.32 0.28 -28.13
N HIS A 140 -6.58 1.58 -27.95
CA HIS A 140 -7.65 2.32 -28.64
C HIS A 140 -9.03 1.64 -28.49
N TYR A 141 -9.36 1.23 -27.25
CA TYR A 141 -10.63 0.57 -26.96
C TYR A 141 -11.81 1.52 -26.78
N GLU A 142 -11.57 2.81 -26.55
CA GLU A 142 -12.59 3.87 -26.51
C GLU A 142 -13.69 3.65 -25.47
N PHE A 143 -13.35 3.11 -24.29
CA PHE A 143 -14.31 2.91 -23.21
C PHE A 143 -14.78 4.21 -22.57
N TYR A 144 -13.85 5.13 -22.30
CA TYR A 144 -14.11 6.43 -21.66
C TYR A 144 -14.93 6.35 -20.36
N PHE A 145 -14.77 5.27 -19.58
CA PHE A 145 -15.53 5.04 -18.36
C PHE A 145 -15.25 6.08 -17.29
N SER A 146 -16.28 6.85 -16.95
CA SER A 146 -16.17 7.97 -16.02
C SER A 146 -16.19 7.52 -14.56
N LEU A 147 -16.95 6.46 -14.25
CA LEU A 147 -17.29 5.95 -12.93
C LEU A 147 -17.77 7.03 -11.96
N LYS A 148 -18.40 8.09 -12.48
CA LYS A 148 -18.78 9.30 -11.73
C LYS A 148 -19.91 9.04 -10.73
N ASN A 149 -20.81 8.10 -11.02
CA ASN A 149 -22.00 7.84 -10.20
C ASN A 149 -21.76 6.84 -9.05
N ILE A 150 -20.52 6.42 -8.83
CA ILE A 150 -20.17 5.50 -7.75
C ILE A 150 -19.87 6.30 -6.48
N ALA A 151 -20.90 6.96 -5.95
CA ALA A 151 -20.83 7.58 -4.64
C ALA A 151 -20.99 6.48 -3.58
N PHE A 152 -19.90 5.79 -3.22
CA PHE A 152 -19.89 5.09 -1.94
C PHE A 152 -20.04 6.16 -0.87
N ALA A 153 -21.17 6.14 -0.15
CA ALA A 153 -21.63 7.18 0.78
C ALA A 153 -20.47 8.01 1.37
N LYS A 154 -20.50 9.33 1.11
CA LYS A 154 -19.51 10.28 1.61
C LYS A 154 -19.21 9.99 3.09
N HIS A 155 -17.94 10.03 3.44
CA HIS A 155 -17.53 10.01 4.83
C HIS A 155 -18.31 11.07 5.60
N LYS A 156 -18.92 10.69 6.72
CA LYS A 156 -19.00 11.62 7.83
C LYS A 156 -17.54 11.83 8.22
N ASP A 157 -17.02 13.04 8.04
CA ASP A 157 -15.63 13.38 8.36
C ASP A 157 -15.38 13.21 9.86
N ASN A 158 -15.17 11.97 10.28
CA ASN A 158 -14.80 11.66 11.64
C ASN A 158 -13.33 12.01 11.79
N LEU A 159 -13.00 12.79 12.81
CA LEU A 159 -11.62 12.99 13.22
C LEU A 159 -10.94 11.62 13.35
N PRO A 160 -9.69 11.47 12.86
CA PRO A 160 -8.91 10.27 13.14
C PRO A 160 -8.95 9.96 14.63
N LYS A 161 -9.05 8.66 14.97
CA LYS A 161 -8.95 8.24 16.36
C LYS A 161 -7.62 8.75 16.94
N HIS A 162 -7.70 9.51 18.01
CA HIS A 162 -6.56 10.12 18.67
C HIS A 162 -6.72 10.01 20.18
N LEU A 163 -5.61 10.10 20.91
CA LEU A 163 -5.65 10.28 22.35
C LEU A 163 -5.99 11.74 22.63
N ASN A 164 -6.94 11.99 23.53
CA ASN A 164 -7.16 13.35 24.03
C ASN A 164 -5.94 13.81 24.87
N SER A 165 -5.91 15.10 25.23
CA SER A 165 -4.79 15.68 25.98
C SER A 165 -4.51 14.97 27.31
N LYS A 166 -5.55 14.55 28.04
CA LYS A 166 -5.42 13.85 29.32
C LYS A 166 -4.79 12.47 29.14
N ASP A 167 -5.30 11.69 28.20
CA ASP A 167 -4.82 10.33 27.93
C ASP A 167 -3.39 10.36 27.36
N LEU A 168 -3.07 11.34 26.50
CA LEU A 168 -1.73 11.53 25.98
C LEU A 168 -0.72 11.81 27.10
N LYS A 169 -1.04 12.75 28.02
CA LYS A 169 -0.19 13.06 29.17
C LYS A 169 0.00 11.84 30.09
N SER A 170 -1.09 11.13 30.38
CA SER A 170 -1.06 9.90 31.19
C SER A 170 -0.18 8.82 30.55
N PHE A 171 -0.30 8.65 29.23
CA PHE A 171 0.50 7.69 28.47
C PHE A 171 1.99 8.03 28.50
N ILE A 172 2.35 9.30 28.25
CA ILE A 172 3.76 9.75 28.31
C ILE A 172 4.33 9.55 29.71
N TYR A 173 3.59 9.93 30.76
CA TYR A 173 4.03 9.74 32.14
C TYR A 173 4.22 8.26 32.49
N THR A 174 3.29 7.41 32.06
CA THR A 174 3.38 5.96 32.27
C THR A 174 4.60 5.39 31.56
N LEU A 175 4.89 5.81 30.33
CA LEU A 175 6.07 5.36 29.59
C LEU A 175 7.38 5.79 30.25
N ILE A 176 7.51 7.06 30.65
CA ILE A 176 8.74 7.58 31.29
C ILE A 176 9.06 6.78 32.56
N ASN A 177 8.04 6.52 33.38
CA ASN A 177 8.16 5.82 34.65
C ASN A 177 8.17 4.28 34.52
N TYR A 178 7.94 3.74 33.32
CA TYR A 178 7.96 2.31 33.09
C TYR A 178 9.35 1.73 33.36
N LYS A 179 9.41 0.76 34.29
CA LYS A 179 10.64 0.02 34.65
C LYS A 179 10.86 -1.10 33.66
N THR A 180 11.88 -0.97 32.82
CA THR A 180 12.25 -1.95 31.81
C THR A 180 13.09 -3.08 32.40
N ARG A 181 12.83 -4.32 31.99
CA ARG A 181 13.50 -5.54 32.48
C ARG A 181 14.37 -6.23 31.45
N SER A 182 14.29 -5.82 30.19
CA SER A 182 15.04 -6.41 29.08
C SER A 182 15.54 -5.37 28.10
N SER A 183 16.52 -5.75 27.29
CA SER A 183 17.01 -4.94 26.17
C SER A 183 15.89 -4.58 25.17
N TYR A 184 14.95 -5.51 24.93
CA TYR A 184 13.78 -5.26 24.08
C TYR A 184 12.86 -4.20 24.66
N GLU A 185 12.62 -4.22 25.98
CA GLU A 185 11.78 -3.22 26.65
C GLU A 185 12.42 -1.83 26.63
N LYS A 186 13.73 -1.73 26.92
CA LYS A 186 14.51 -0.48 26.79
C LYS A 186 14.36 0.14 25.41
N ARG A 187 14.61 -0.67 24.36
CA ARG A 187 14.43 -0.26 22.97
C ARG A 187 12.99 0.19 22.69
N ASN A 188 12.00 -0.62 23.04
CA ASN A 188 10.59 -0.34 22.71
C ASN A 188 10.10 0.93 23.41
N LYS A 189 10.47 1.14 24.67
CA LYS A 189 10.20 2.37 25.43
C LYS A 189 10.78 3.59 24.71
N CYS A 190 12.05 3.54 24.33
CA CYS A 190 12.69 4.65 23.61
C CYS A 190 12.01 4.91 22.25
N ILE A 191 11.69 3.88 21.47
CA ILE A 191 10.96 4.00 20.19
C ILE A 191 9.61 4.69 20.38
N LEU A 192 8.84 4.30 21.40
CA LEU A 192 7.52 4.90 21.65
C LEU A 192 7.63 6.38 22.06
N LEU A 193 8.62 6.73 22.87
CA LEU A 193 8.89 8.13 23.24
C LEU A 193 9.29 8.96 22.02
N LEU A 194 10.15 8.44 21.13
CA LEU A 194 10.50 9.10 19.88
C LEU A 194 9.27 9.36 18.99
N ILE A 195 8.37 8.38 18.86
CA ILE A 195 7.12 8.52 18.10
C ILE A 195 6.25 9.65 18.67
N ILE A 196 6.03 9.63 19.98
CA ILE A 196 5.01 10.47 20.62
C ILE A 196 5.52 11.88 20.87
N LEU A 197 6.75 12.03 21.34
CA LEU A 197 7.34 13.34 21.62
C LEU A 197 7.77 14.04 20.34
N GLY A 198 8.30 13.31 19.36
CA GLY A 198 8.77 13.89 18.09
C GLY A 198 7.73 13.90 16.96
N GLY A 199 6.59 13.22 17.13
CA GLY A 199 5.59 13.05 16.08
C GLY A 199 6.15 12.29 14.87
N LEU A 200 6.97 11.26 15.11
CA LEU A 200 7.58 10.46 14.03
C LEU A 200 6.61 9.39 13.54
N ARG A 201 6.55 9.20 12.22
CA ARG A 201 5.85 8.05 11.65
C ARG A 201 6.62 6.77 11.96
N LYS A 202 5.93 5.62 11.97
CA LYS A 202 6.56 4.29 12.13
C LYS A 202 7.80 4.16 11.24
N SER A 203 7.67 4.34 9.93
CA SER A 203 8.79 4.23 8.99
C SER A 203 9.93 5.22 9.23
N GLU A 204 9.66 6.38 9.84
CA GLU A 204 10.67 7.39 10.14
C GLU A 204 11.53 6.94 11.32
N VAL A 205 10.91 6.45 12.41
CA VAL A 205 11.65 5.92 13.56
C VAL A 205 12.46 4.67 13.20
N PHE A 206 11.89 3.77 12.40
CA PHE A 206 12.60 2.56 11.96
C PHE A 206 13.86 2.82 11.12
N ASN A 207 13.96 3.99 10.48
CA ASN A 207 15.11 4.39 9.67
C ASN A 207 15.94 5.51 10.32
N LEU A 208 15.67 5.85 11.58
CA LEU A 208 16.43 6.86 12.31
C LEU A 208 17.77 6.27 12.73
N GLU A 209 18.86 6.99 12.48
CA GLU A 209 20.21 6.59 12.82
C GLU A 209 20.72 7.45 13.96
N LEU A 210 21.57 6.91 14.83
CA LEU A 210 22.08 7.64 16.00
C LEU A 210 22.80 8.94 15.64
N ARG A 211 23.56 8.96 14.54
CA ARG A 211 24.21 10.18 14.02
C ARG A 211 23.25 11.31 13.67
N ASN A 212 21.96 11.00 13.46
CA ASN A 212 20.92 11.97 13.15
C ASN A 212 20.19 12.47 14.41
N ILE A 213 20.70 12.13 15.60
CA ILE A 213 20.20 12.59 16.90
C ILE A 213 21.31 13.43 17.53
N VAL A 214 21.11 14.75 17.58
CA VAL A 214 22.10 15.68 18.10
C VAL A 214 21.53 16.39 19.32
N LEU A 215 22.28 16.43 20.40
CA LEU A 215 21.92 17.23 21.57
C LEU A 215 22.42 18.67 21.38
N GLU A 216 21.52 19.64 21.39
CA GLU A 216 21.83 21.06 21.40
C GLU A 216 21.11 21.72 22.58
N LYS A 217 21.90 22.21 23.56
CA LYS A 217 21.39 22.79 24.81
C LYS A 217 20.43 21.81 25.51
N GLU A 218 19.18 22.22 25.69
CA GLU A 218 18.12 21.45 26.38
C GLU A 218 17.28 20.57 25.45
N HIS A 219 17.66 20.42 24.17
CA HIS A 219 16.86 19.70 23.19
C HIS A 219 17.68 18.72 22.35
N TYR A 220 17.14 17.51 22.17
CA TYR A 220 17.53 16.64 21.08
C TYR A 220 16.89 17.12 19.77
N ILE A 221 17.73 17.31 18.76
CA ILE A 221 17.34 17.59 17.39
C ILE A 221 17.45 16.29 16.59
N LEU A 222 16.32 15.84 16.05
CA LEU A 222 16.23 14.67 15.21
C LEU A 222 16.17 15.07 13.74
N LEU A 223 17.15 14.69 12.94
CA LEU A 223 17.11 14.83 11.48
C LEU A 223 16.39 13.62 10.88
N ILE A 224 15.18 13.85 10.38
CA ILE A 224 14.27 12.79 9.90
C ILE A 224 14.20 12.82 8.38
N LYS A 225 14.50 11.69 7.75
CA LYS A 225 14.28 11.46 6.31
C LYS A 225 12.84 11.02 6.06
N GLY A 226 12.04 11.93 5.53
CA GLY A 226 10.64 11.71 5.18
C GLY A 226 10.45 11.14 3.76
N LYS A 227 9.19 11.19 3.30
CA LYS A 227 8.83 10.73 1.95
C LYS A 227 9.58 11.51 0.87
N ASN A 228 10.02 10.82 -0.18
CA ASN A 228 10.80 11.38 -1.30
C ASN A 228 12.14 12.01 -0.86
N ASN A 229 12.78 11.45 0.17
CA ASN A 229 14.04 11.96 0.75
C ASN A 229 13.96 13.42 1.22
N LYS A 230 12.76 13.96 1.46
CA LYS A 230 12.61 15.28 2.08
C LYS A 230 12.95 15.18 3.55
N GLU A 231 13.86 16.03 4.01
CA GLU A 231 14.28 16.05 5.40
C GLU A 231 13.44 17.04 6.22
N ARG A 232 13.24 16.71 7.49
CA ARG A 232 12.66 17.63 8.49
C ARG A 232 13.35 17.43 9.82
N LYS A 233 13.31 18.47 10.66
CA LYS A 233 13.76 18.37 12.05
C LYS A 233 12.57 18.13 12.99
N ALA A 234 12.81 17.38 14.06
CA ALA A 234 11.94 17.35 15.22
C ALA A 234 12.76 17.66 16.47
N PHE A 235 12.13 18.26 17.48
CA PHE A 235 12.78 18.70 18.70
C PHE A 235 12.13 18.00 19.88
N ILE A 236 12.94 17.37 20.73
CA ILE A 236 12.49 16.70 21.94
C ILE A 236 13.31 17.24 23.10
N LYS A 237 12.64 17.69 24.17
CA LYS A 237 13.35 18.14 25.37
C LYS A 237 14.21 17.02 25.95
N ARG A 238 15.45 17.37 26.33
CA ARG A 238 16.45 16.45 26.89
C ARG A 238 15.88 15.63 28.05
N GLU A 239 15.26 16.32 29.02
CA GLU A 239 14.66 15.74 30.24
C GLU A 239 13.65 14.61 29.97
N MET A 240 13.01 14.60 28.81
CA MET A 240 11.96 13.63 28.47
C MET A 240 12.49 12.36 27.78
N LEU A 241 13.71 12.39 27.25
CA LEU A 241 14.24 11.34 26.37
C LEU A 241 15.58 10.77 26.86
N GLU A 242 16.48 11.59 27.38
CA GLU A 242 17.90 11.25 27.65
C GLU A 242 18.04 9.93 28.39
N LYS A 243 17.39 9.80 29.56
CA LYS A 243 17.44 8.57 30.35
C LYS A 243 17.04 7.31 29.55
N SER A 244 16.00 7.40 28.72
CA SER A 244 15.53 6.24 27.94
C SER A 244 16.42 5.95 26.74
N LEU A 245 17.05 6.99 26.17
CA LEU A 245 18.00 6.86 25.09
C LEU A 245 19.30 6.21 25.59
N ASP A 246 19.82 6.69 26.72
CA ASP A 246 21.01 6.17 27.38
C ASP A 246 20.79 4.74 27.86
N GLU A 247 19.64 4.41 28.46
CA GLU A 247 19.31 3.04 28.89
C GLU A 247 19.33 2.01 27.74
N TRP A 248 19.07 2.47 26.50
CA TRP A 248 19.04 1.63 25.31
C TRP A 248 20.38 1.58 24.57
N VAL A 249 21.08 2.72 24.44
CA VAL A 249 22.30 2.85 23.62
C VAL A 249 23.59 2.69 24.44
N GLY A 250 23.55 3.03 25.73
CA GLY A 250 24.65 2.80 26.68
C GLY A 250 24.67 1.37 27.21
#